data_AF-A0A8X7TAL4-F1
#
_entry.id   AF-A0A8X7TAL4-F1
#
_cell.length_a   1.000
_cell.length_b   1.000
_cell.length_c   1.000
_cell.angle_alpha   90.00
_cell.angle_beta   90.00
_cell.angle_gamma   90.00
#
_symmetry.space_group_name_H-M   'P 1'
#
loop_
_entity.id
_entity.type
_entity.pdbx_description
1 polymer ?
#
loop_
_entity_poly.entity_id
_entity_poly.type
_entity_poly.pdbx_seq_one_letter_code
_entity_poly.pdbx_strand_id
1 'polypeptide(L)'
;MTNQATSTDAIDTKLHSILETKPSSVIFQFLIENHTRVDPKFSLTFTYNLLCQNNLQAAISLQHLLLTNANYQIPNELWSVLLDKVCSKSNYLGATFIFHELIDSHLFYDEMTLAVQENDQVPFVVNPNTLIHLAKIFTENGDAKRMEGILRYFRRFHSFLTNRETYKALLVLNVEVYAQIKDLTMALKTFKDLAFASKGLSNRKPLGLVRKNIAQHNQWRVGNIKSNQYRFDFIPTYPLDIHQQLLAQIRQSGIYNPVIQYNVYSSVNANSPVNGSAIAYTPMLSRLVDSTELPRFKQLFTEYIKLEEMYEHHKLIQLIRANHHSLHIFIVSALCELQKHELAFAVLKSLASYGQLLCKSPAFVTLLQSTKNEPKLLSLHAEIITFYRSLNKGHVNYPIAAYIHKIPV
;
A
#
# COMPACT_ATOMS: atom_id res chain seq x y z
N MET A 1 52.72 5.20 19.82
CA MET A 1 51.60 4.34 19.42
C MET A 1 51.45 3.24 20.44
N THR A 2 50.55 3.43 21.42
CA THR A 2 49.94 2.42 22.31
C THR A 2 49.14 3.18 23.37
N ASN A 3 47.99 2.63 23.80
CA ASN A 3 47.07 3.11 24.86
C ASN A 3 45.81 3.87 24.43
N GLN A 4 45.01 3.30 23.51
CA GLN A 4 43.57 3.62 23.42
C GLN A 4 42.65 2.39 23.52
N ALA A 5 43.18 1.17 23.52
CA ALA A 5 42.37 -0.06 23.53
C ALA A 5 41.90 -0.48 24.93
N THR A 6 42.53 -0.01 26.01
CA THR A 6 42.25 -0.46 27.38
C THR A 6 41.10 0.26 28.07
N SER A 7 40.62 1.40 27.55
CA SER A 7 39.55 2.18 28.22
C SER A 7 38.14 1.77 27.82
N THR A 8 37.90 1.29 26.61
CA THR A 8 36.59 0.81 26.14
C THR A 8 36.19 -0.51 26.79
N ASP A 9 37.08 -1.50 26.84
CA ASP A 9 36.78 -2.83 27.41
C ASP A 9 36.43 -2.79 28.92
N ALA A 10 37.03 -1.86 29.67
CA ALA A 10 36.74 -1.63 31.09
C ALA A 10 35.41 -0.91 31.33
N ILE A 11 34.94 -0.12 30.36
CA ILE A 11 33.64 0.56 30.39
C ILE A 11 32.54 -0.46 30.04
N ASP A 12 32.79 -1.34 29.05
CA ASP A 12 31.81 -2.33 28.57
C ASP A 12 31.50 -3.42 29.60
N THR A 13 32.50 -3.91 30.33
CA THR A 13 32.31 -4.86 31.44
C THR A 13 31.52 -4.25 32.61
N LYS A 14 31.76 -2.97 32.91
CA LYS A 14 31.01 -2.21 33.94
C LYS A 14 29.58 -1.92 33.49
N LEU A 15 29.38 -1.66 32.20
CA LEU A 15 28.07 -1.45 31.57
C LEU A 15 27.19 -2.70 31.64
N HIS A 16 27.71 -3.88 31.30
CA HIS A 16 26.94 -5.13 31.41
C HIS A 16 26.44 -5.40 32.84
N SER A 17 27.25 -5.13 33.87
CA SER A 17 26.81 -5.24 35.27
C SER A 17 25.71 -4.22 35.65
N ILE A 18 25.66 -3.07 34.98
CA ILE A 18 24.66 -2.01 35.20
C ILE A 18 23.29 -2.41 34.62
N LEU A 19 23.24 -3.16 33.50
CA LEU A 19 21.97 -3.67 32.94
C LEU A 19 21.24 -4.62 33.88
N GLU A 20 21.99 -5.40 34.66
CA GLU A 20 21.44 -6.42 35.56
C GLU A 20 21.05 -5.86 36.93
N THR A 21 21.64 -4.74 37.37
CA THR A 21 21.54 -4.27 38.76
C THR A 21 20.81 -2.94 38.95
N LYS A 22 20.70 -2.09 37.92
CA LYS A 22 20.11 -0.74 38.05
C LYS A 22 18.70 -0.65 37.47
N PRO A 23 17.84 0.25 38.00
CA PRO A 23 16.51 0.48 37.44
C PRO A 23 16.59 1.07 36.02
N SER A 24 15.66 0.66 35.15
CA SER A 24 15.64 1.03 33.72
C SER A 24 15.69 2.55 33.47
N SER A 25 15.15 3.37 34.37
CA SER A 25 15.19 4.84 34.26
C SER A 25 16.60 5.42 34.36
N VAL A 26 17.43 4.89 35.26
CA VAL A 26 18.81 5.35 35.46
C VAL A 26 19.70 4.93 34.29
N ILE A 27 19.46 3.74 33.75
CA ILE A 27 20.18 3.24 32.56
C ILE A 27 19.80 4.09 31.33
N PHE A 28 18.52 4.40 31.17
CA PHE A 28 18.04 5.24 30.08
C PHE A 28 18.64 6.66 30.13
N GLN A 29 18.65 7.30 31.31
CA GLN A 29 19.27 8.61 31.48
C GLN A 29 20.77 8.59 31.19
N PHE A 30 21.49 7.57 31.68
CA PHE A 30 22.91 7.40 31.39
C PHE A 30 23.19 7.27 29.89
N LEU A 31 22.37 6.49 29.18
CA LEU A 31 22.47 6.33 27.73
C LEU A 31 22.19 7.64 26.99
N ILE A 32 21.21 8.43 27.44
CA ILE A 32 20.95 9.73 26.84
C ILE A 32 22.18 10.64 26.95
N GLU A 33 22.76 10.71 28.14
CA GLU A 33 23.90 11.59 28.42
C GLU A 33 25.20 11.16 27.72
N ASN A 34 25.37 9.87 27.40
CA ASN A 34 26.63 9.29 26.91
C ASN A 34 26.53 8.54 25.56
N HIS A 35 25.43 8.68 24.82
CA HIS A 35 25.14 7.91 23.59
C HIS A 35 26.25 7.90 22.52
N THR A 36 27.12 8.91 22.46
CA THR A 36 28.25 8.97 21.51
C THR A 36 29.47 8.13 21.92
N ARG A 37 29.59 7.76 23.20
CA ARG A 37 30.77 7.09 23.78
C ARG A 37 30.54 5.64 24.19
N VAL A 38 29.28 5.20 24.20
CA VAL A 38 28.88 3.85 24.61
C VAL A 38 28.90 2.90 23.42
N ASP A 39 29.37 1.66 23.61
CA ASP A 39 29.32 0.62 22.58
C ASP A 39 27.87 0.46 22.06
N PRO A 40 27.63 0.59 20.74
CA PRO A 40 26.35 0.31 20.11
C PRO A 40 25.68 -1.00 20.58
N LYS A 41 26.43 -2.07 20.84
CA LYS A 41 25.88 -3.36 21.28
C LYS A 41 25.12 -3.26 22.60
N PHE A 42 25.61 -2.41 23.51
CA PHE A 42 24.97 -2.19 24.79
C PHE A 42 23.62 -1.48 24.63
N SER A 43 23.61 -0.42 23.84
CA SER A 43 22.41 0.37 23.51
C SER A 43 21.34 -0.47 22.78
N LEU A 44 21.77 -1.38 21.89
CA LEU A 44 20.91 -2.34 21.20
C LEU A 44 20.26 -3.33 22.17
N THR A 45 21.06 -3.92 23.07
CA THR A 45 20.59 -4.89 24.07
C THR A 45 19.58 -4.25 25.02
N PHE A 46 19.84 -3.02 25.47
CA PHE A 46 18.92 -2.29 26.32
C PHE A 46 17.62 -1.93 25.58
N THR A 47 17.71 -1.52 24.32
CA THR A 47 16.51 -1.26 23.50
C THR A 47 15.67 -2.51 23.36
N TYR A 48 16.29 -3.66 23.09
CA TYR A 48 15.59 -4.94 23.03
C TYR A 48 14.86 -5.25 24.36
N ASN A 49 15.53 -5.08 25.50
CA ASN A 49 14.92 -5.26 26.81
C ASN A 49 13.72 -4.32 27.04
N LEU A 50 13.81 -3.05 26.62
CA LEU A 50 12.67 -2.11 26.68
C LEU A 50 11.49 -2.58 25.82
N LEU A 51 11.75 -3.15 24.64
CA LEU A 51 10.71 -3.70 23.76
C LEU A 51 10.07 -4.96 24.36
N CYS A 52 10.85 -5.83 25.00
CA CYS A 52 10.36 -6.99 25.75
C CYS A 52 9.49 -6.55 26.95
N GLN A 53 9.88 -5.50 27.65
CA GLN A 53 9.10 -4.85 28.72
C GLN A 53 7.91 -4.04 28.20
N ASN A 54 7.63 -4.07 26.89
CA ASN A 54 6.54 -3.36 26.25
C ASN A 54 6.61 -1.82 26.40
N ASN A 55 7.77 -1.24 26.73
CA ASN A 55 7.99 0.20 26.80
C ASN A 55 8.43 0.75 25.43
N LEU A 56 7.48 0.78 24.48
CA LEU A 56 7.73 1.19 23.10
C LEU A 56 8.23 2.63 23.00
N GLN A 57 7.65 3.55 23.78
CA GLN A 57 7.98 4.97 23.66
C GLN A 57 9.43 5.24 24.07
N ALA A 58 9.88 4.67 25.19
CA ALA A 58 11.28 4.77 25.59
C ALA A 58 12.21 4.14 24.55
N ALA A 59 11.85 2.97 24.02
CA ALA A 59 12.65 2.31 22.98
C ALA A 59 12.78 3.19 21.72
N ILE A 60 11.67 3.75 21.23
CA ILE A 60 11.67 4.62 20.03
C ILE A 60 12.47 5.90 20.28
N SER A 61 12.28 6.56 21.43
CA SER A 61 13.03 7.77 21.78
C SER A 61 14.54 7.52 21.89
N LEU A 62 14.94 6.38 22.46
CA LEU A 62 16.34 5.98 22.51
C LEU A 62 16.90 5.74 21.11
N GLN A 63 16.14 5.07 20.24
CA GLN A 63 16.57 4.80 18.86
C GLN A 63 16.73 6.09 18.04
N HIS A 64 15.81 7.05 18.17
CA HIS A 64 15.96 8.38 17.58
C HIS A 64 17.27 9.05 18.02
N LEU A 65 17.62 8.97 19.30
CA LEU A 65 18.86 9.55 19.80
C LEU A 65 20.09 8.82 19.27
N LEU A 66 20.07 7.48 19.26
CA LEU A 66 21.22 6.69 18.81
C LEU A 66 21.51 6.88 17.31
N LEU A 67 20.47 7.07 16.49
CA LEU A 67 20.61 7.35 15.05
C LEU A 67 21.29 8.70 14.74
N THR A 68 21.41 9.61 15.72
CA THR A 68 22.23 10.83 15.56
C THR A 68 23.74 10.52 15.51
N ASN A 69 24.15 9.33 15.93
CA ASN A 69 25.53 8.89 15.86
C ASN A 69 25.81 8.22 14.50
N ALA A 70 26.74 8.79 13.72
CA ALA A 70 27.09 8.30 12.38
C ALA A 70 27.58 6.83 12.35
N ASN A 71 28.06 6.30 13.49
CA ASN A 71 28.55 4.92 13.59
C ASN A 71 27.46 3.92 14.03
N TYR A 72 26.23 4.37 14.26
CA TYR A 72 25.14 3.54 14.75
C TYR A 72 24.19 3.16 13.62
N GLN A 73 23.95 1.86 13.47
CA GLN A 73 22.93 1.34 12.57
C GLN A 73 22.07 0.33 13.32
N ILE A 74 20.76 0.40 13.08
CA ILE A 74 19.81 -0.56 13.66
C ILE A 74 19.93 -1.89 12.88
N PRO A 75 20.25 -3.00 13.56
CA PRO A 75 20.34 -4.31 12.91
C PRO A 75 18.96 -4.84 12.49
N ASN A 76 18.94 -5.72 11.50
CA ASN A 76 17.71 -6.26 10.89
C ASN A 76 16.80 -6.97 11.90
N GLU A 77 17.39 -7.63 12.89
CA GLU A 77 16.69 -8.32 13.97
C GLU A 77 15.93 -7.32 14.85
N LEU A 78 16.55 -6.20 15.21
CA LEU A 78 15.93 -5.17 16.02
C LEU A 78 14.82 -4.44 15.23
N TRP A 79 15.05 -4.17 13.93
CA TRP A 79 14.00 -3.67 13.04
C TRP A 79 12.78 -4.58 13.01
N SER A 80 12.99 -5.88 12.90
CA SER A 80 11.91 -6.87 12.87
C SER A 80 11.09 -6.85 14.17
N VAL A 81 11.76 -6.79 15.33
CA VAL A 81 11.09 -6.71 16.64
C VAL A 81 10.36 -5.38 16.82
N LEU A 82 10.96 -4.25 16.41
CA LEU A 82 10.32 -2.94 16.44
C LEU A 82 9.05 -2.91 15.60
N LEU A 83 9.13 -3.37 14.35
CA LEU A 83 7.99 -3.46 13.44
C LEU A 83 6.86 -4.31 14.03
N ASP A 84 7.17 -5.49 14.55
CA ASP A 84 6.18 -6.39 15.16
C ASP A 84 5.48 -5.75 16.37
N LYS A 85 6.25 -5.15 17.29
CA LYS A 85 5.70 -4.51 18.48
C LYS A 85 4.88 -3.25 18.15
N VAL A 86 5.33 -2.43 17.20
CA VAL A 86 4.60 -1.25 16.75
C VAL A 86 3.28 -1.64 16.08
N CYS A 87 3.31 -2.64 15.20
CA CYS A 87 2.10 -3.15 14.55
C CYS A 87 1.14 -3.78 15.56
N SER A 88 1.64 -4.59 16.49
CA SER A 88 0.84 -5.25 17.53
C SER A 88 0.12 -4.25 18.43
N LYS A 89 0.76 -3.13 18.76
CA LYS A 89 0.15 -2.07 19.58
C LYS A 89 -0.56 -0.97 18.78
N SER A 90 -0.53 -1.03 17.45
CA SER A 90 -1.06 0.01 16.57
C SER A 90 -0.55 1.42 16.95
N ASN A 91 0.74 1.54 17.30
CA ASN A 91 1.32 2.79 17.79
C ASN A 91 1.69 3.72 16.62
N TYR A 92 1.00 4.87 16.53
CA TYR A 92 1.22 5.84 15.45
C TYR A 92 2.60 6.51 15.46
N LEU A 93 3.13 6.86 16.64
CA LEU A 93 4.46 7.49 16.74
C LEU A 93 5.57 6.53 16.32
N GLY A 94 5.46 5.27 16.74
CA GLY A 94 6.38 4.21 16.29
C GLY A 94 6.28 3.93 14.80
N ALA A 95 5.06 3.92 14.24
CA ALA A 95 4.86 3.76 12.80
C ALA A 95 5.47 4.93 12.03
N THR A 96 5.38 6.15 12.57
CA THR A 96 5.97 7.37 11.99
C THR A 96 7.49 7.32 12.01
N PHE A 97 8.09 6.89 13.12
CA PHE A 97 9.54 6.64 13.22
C PHE A 97 10.00 5.65 12.15
N ILE A 98 9.36 4.48 12.07
CA ILE A 98 9.66 3.47 11.06
C ILE A 98 9.53 4.06 9.65
N PHE A 99 8.49 4.84 9.37
CA PHE A 99 8.31 5.43 8.06
C PHE A 99 9.50 6.33 7.67
N HIS A 100 9.89 7.24 8.56
CA HIS A 100 10.93 8.25 8.31
C HIS A 100 12.37 7.75 8.38
N GLU A 101 12.61 6.56 8.93
CA GLU A 101 13.95 5.97 9.00
C GLU A 101 14.13 4.83 8.00
N LEU A 102 13.06 4.09 7.67
CA LEU A 102 13.15 2.82 6.94
C LEU A 102 12.44 2.83 5.58
N ILE A 103 11.28 3.49 5.49
CA ILE A 103 10.45 3.47 4.27
C ILE A 103 10.83 4.62 3.35
N ASP A 104 10.95 5.81 3.93
CA ASP A 104 11.26 7.07 3.25
C ASP A 104 12.25 7.84 4.12
N SER A 105 13.50 7.37 4.13
CA SER A 105 14.53 7.95 5.01
C SER A 105 14.79 9.41 4.66
N HIS A 106 14.62 10.29 5.65
CA HIS A 106 14.87 11.72 5.54
C HIS A 106 16.35 12.05 5.31
N LEU A 107 17.27 11.24 5.87
CA LEU A 107 18.72 11.41 5.75
C LEU A 107 19.20 11.41 4.28
N PHE A 108 18.51 10.66 3.42
CA PHE A 108 18.82 10.60 1.99
C PHE A 108 18.60 11.96 1.29
N TYR A 109 17.63 12.74 1.74
CA TYR A 109 17.28 14.04 1.15
C TYR A 109 18.09 15.19 1.73
N ASP A 110 18.62 15.04 2.95
CA ASP A 110 19.49 16.04 3.59
C ASP A 110 20.91 16.05 2.98
N GLU A 111 21.38 14.93 2.44
CA GLU A 111 22.73 14.81 1.86
C GLU A 111 22.82 15.14 0.35
N MET A 112 21.71 15.18 -0.40
CA MET A 112 21.74 15.30 -1.88
C MET A 112 20.99 16.51 -2.45
N THR A 113 21.76 17.36 -3.12
CA THR A 113 21.30 18.55 -3.85
C THR A 113 20.39 18.19 -5.04
N LEU A 114 19.12 18.61 -4.92
CA LEU A 114 18.21 19.10 -5.98
C LEU A 114 17.82 18.21 -7.19
N ALA A 115 18.30 16.96 -7.35
CA ALA A 115 17.93 16.15 -8.53
C ALA A 115 17.42 14.72 -8.25
N VAL A 116 17.47 14.23 -7.01
CA VAL A 116 17.13 12.82 -6.73
C VAL A 116 15.68 12.71 -6.24
N GLN A 117 14.83 12.05 -7.03
CA GLN A 117 13.41 11.88 -6.74
C GLN A 117 13.11 10.72 -5.77
N GLU A 118 14.02 9.76 -5.61
CA GLU A 118 13.76 8.48 -4.91
C GLU A 118 14.94 8.02 -4.04
N ASN A 119 14.66 7.55 -2.82
CA ASN A 119 15.67 7.12 -1.83
C ASN A 119 16.24 5.71 -2.10
N ASP A 120 17.52 5.63 -2.48
CA ASP A 120 18.22 4.38 -2.79
C ASP A 120 18.77 3.62 -1.57
N GLN A 121 18.77 4.23 -0.39
CA GLN A 121 19.29 3.65 0.84
C GLN A 121 18.14 3.09 1.71
N VAL A 122 17.73 1.86 1.40
CA VAL A 122 16.79 1.11 2.26
C VAL A 122 17.54 0.00 2.97
N PRO A 123 17.80 0.13 4.29
CA PRO A 123 18.64 -0.82 5.02
C PRO A 123 17.95 -2.17 5.25
N PHE A 124 16.61 -2.20 5.26
CA PHE A 124 15.83 -3.40 5.53
C PHE A 124 14.52 -3.41 4.71
N VAL A 125 14.25 -4.50 4.00
CA VAL A 125 13.05 -4.63 3.17
C VAL A 125 11.88 -5.12 4.04
N VAL A 126 10.87 -4.27 4.18
CA VAL A 126 9.69 -4.57 4.99
C VAL A 126 8.78 -5.58 4.29
N ASN A 127 8.33 -6.60 5.04
CA ASN A 127 7.38 -7.61 4.56
C ASN A 127 6.03 -6.95 4.15
N PRO A 128 5.41 -7.37 3.01
CA PRO A 128 4.11 -6.89 2.57
C PRO A 128 3.01 -6.87 3.65
N ASN A 129 2.94 -7.88 4.51
CA ASN A 129 1.91 -7.93 5.55
C ASN A 129 2.10 -6.83 6.59
N THR A 130 3.34 -6.54 6.96
CA THR A 130 3.68 -5.45 7.89
C THR A 130 3.37 -4.09 7.26
N LEU A 131 3.59 -3.93 5.95
CA LEU A 131 3.19 -2.71 5.23
C LEU A 131 1.67 -2.46 5.29
N ILE A 132 0.84 -3.51 5.23
CA ILE A 132 -0.62 -3.39 5.41
C ILE A 132 -0.96 -2.92 6.82
N HIS A 133 -0.28 -3.43 7.86
CA HIS A 133 -0.54 -3.02 9.24
C HIS A 133 -0.14 -1.56 9.47
N LEU A 134 1.03 -1.14 8.99
CA LEU A 134 1.44 0.26 9.03
C LEU A 134 0.45 1.16 8.27
N ALA A 135 0.01 0.73 7.08
CA ALA A 135 -1.00 1.43 6.31
C ALA A 135 -2.31 1.59 7.10
N LYS A 136 -2.79 0.54 7.77
CA LYS A 136 -3.98 0.62 8.63
C LYS A 136 -3.80 1.67 9.74
N ILE A 137 -2.64 1.67 10.42
CA ILE A 137 -2.35 2.67 11.46
C ILE A 137 -2.45 4.09 10.88
N PHE A 138 -1.87 4.34 9.71
CA PHE A 138 -1.96 5.65 9.06
C PHE A 138 -3.37 6.01 8.58
N THR A 139 -4.13 5.04 8.06
CA THR A 139 -5.53 5.23 7.67
C THR A 139 -6.42 5.58 8.86
N GLU A 140 -6.22 4.94 10.02
CA GLU A 140 -6.97 5.26 11.24
C GLU A 140 -6.67 6.66 11.76
N ASN A 141 -5.42 7.13 11.61
CA ASN A 141 -5.00 8.45 12.04
C ASN A 141 -5.21 9.56 10.98
N GLY A 142 -5.75 9.24 9.80
CA GLY A 142 -5.97 10.22 8.72
C GLY A 142 -4.68 10.75 8.10
N ASP A 143 -3.62 9.94 8.05
CA ASP A 143 -2.32 10.35 7.49
C ASP A 143 -2.16 9.89 6.04
N ALA A 144 -2.71 10.67 5.12
CA ALA A 144 -2.69 10.34 3.69
C ALA A 144 -1.28 10.39 3.06
N LYS A 145 -0.40 11.29 3.54
CA LYS A 145 0.95 11.44 2.98
C LYS A 145 1.79 10.19 3.20
N ARG A 146 1.80 9.66 4.42
CA ARG A 146 2.54 8.42 4.73
C ARG A 146 1.92 7.20 4.06
N MET A 147 0.61 7.19 3.86
CA MET A 147 -0.08 6.15 3.09
C MET A 147 0.40 6.11 1.63
N GLU A 148 0.54 7.28 0.99
CA GLU A 148 1.13 7.36 -0.36
C GLU A 148 2.58 6.88 -0.39
N GLY A 149 3.39 7.22 0.62
CA GLY A 149 4.75 6.75 0.75
C GLY A 149 4.85 5.22 0.85
N ILE A 150 3.98 4.58 1.65
CA ILE A 150 3.89 3.11 1.71
C ILE A 150 3.56 2.51 0.34
N LEU A 151 2.62 3.11 -0.39
CA LEU A 151 2.30 2.66 -1.74
C LEU A 151 3.50 2.78 -2.68
N ARG A 152 4.23 3.90 -2.66
CA ARG A 152 5.46 4.08 -3.47
C ARG A 152 6.51 3.04 -3.10
N TYR A 153 6.75 2.82 -1.81
CA TYR A 153 7.66 1.80 -1.31
C TYR A 153 7.26 0.40 -1.77
N PHE A 154 5.98 0.04 -1.65
CA PHE A 154 5.48 -1.26 -2.12
C PHE A 154 5.71 -1.44 -3.62
N ARG A 155 5.40 -0.42 -4.43
CA ARG A 155 5.60 -0.45 -5.88
C ARG A 155 7.07 -0.69 -6.23
N ARG A 156 7.98 -0.05 -5.48
CA ARG A 156 9.43 -0.16 -5.67
C ARG A 156 9.96 -1.56 -5.37
N PHE A 157 9.65 -2.11 -4.19
CA PHE A 157 10.30 -3.33 -3.69
C PHE A 157 9.50 -4.61 -3.89
N HIS A 158 8.19 -4.53 -4.11
CA HIS A 158 7.31 -5.70 -4.15
C HIS A 158 6.62 -5.88 -5.51
N SER A 159 6.61 -7.11 -6.01
CA SER A 159 5.89 -7.44 -7.24
C SER A 159 4.38 -7.48 -7.02
N PHE A 160 3.62 -6.70 -7.81
CA PHE A 160 2.16 -6.74 -7.81
C PHE A 160 1.60 -8.12 -8.13
N LEU A 161 2.34 -8.93 -8.87
CA LEU A 161 1.86 -10.21 -9.40
C LEU A 161 1.87 -11.29 -8.33
N THR A 162 2.87 -11.26 -7.46
CA THR A 162 3.02 -12.14 -6.30
C THR A 162 2.13 -11.65 -5.14
N ASN A 163 2.11 -10.34 -4.91
CA ASN A 163 1.45 -9.72 -3.75
C ASN A 163 0.17 -8.97 -4.14
N ARG A 164 -0.71 -9.61 -4.93
CA ARG A 164 -1.93 -8.97 -5.49
C ARG A 164 -2.90 -8.51 -4.42
N GLU A 165 -3.18 -9.35 -3.45
CA GLU A 165 -4.12 -9.06 -2.37
C GLU A 165 -3.58 -7.95 -1.46
N THR A 166 -2.27 -7.95 -1.17
CA THR A 166 -1.61 -6.84 -0.47
C THR A 166 -1.73 -5.54 -1.23
N TYR A 167 -1.46 -5.55 -2.54
CA TYR A 167 -1.60 -4.35 -3.36
C TYR A 167 -3.04 -3.83 -3.38
N LYS A 168 -4.03 -4.73 -3.50
CA LYS A 168 -5.45 -4.37 -3.37
C LYS A 168 -5.73 -3.72 -2.02
N ALA A 169 -5.30 -4.35 -0.93
CA ALA A 169 -5.53 -3.85 0.42
C ALA A 169 -4.92 -2.44 0.61
N LEU A 170 -3.71 -2.20 0.11
CA LEU A 170 -3.08 -0.88 0.17
C LEU A 170 -3.84 0.16 -0.67
N LEU A 171 -4.32 -0.19 -1.87
CA LEU A 171 -5.14 0.73 -2.66
C LEU A 171 -6.48 1.06 -1.98
N VAL A 172 -7.12 0.07 -1.35
CA VAL A 172 -8.35 0.25 -0.56
C VAL A 172 -8.10 1.20 0.62
N LEU A 173 -7.05 0.95 1.41
CA LEU A 173 -6.67 1.80 2.55
C LEU A 173 -6.33 3.24 2.13
N ASN A 174 -5.80 3.42 0.91
CA ASN A 174 -5.52 4.74 0.36
C ASN A 174 -6.79 5.53 0.00
N VAL A 175 -7.84 4.86 -0.46
CA VAL A 175 -9.15 5.53 -0.64
C VAL A 175 -9.76 5.88 0.71
N GLU A 176 -9.69 4.95 1.67
CA GLU A 176 -10.27 5.13 3.01
C GLU A 176 -9.60 6.23 3.84
N VAL A 177 -8.29 6.49 3.66
CA VAL A 177 -7.61 7.58 4.37
C VAL A 177 -8.07 8.96 3.89
N TYR A 178 -8.23 9.15 2.58
CA TYR A 178 -8.77 10.39 2.04
C TYR A 178 -10.26 10.55 2.40
N ALA A 179 -11.00 9.44 2.45
CA ALA A 179 -12.36 9.46 2.94
C ALA A 179 -12.46 9.86 4.42
N GLN A 180 -11.53 9.39 5.26
CA GLN A 180 -11.44 9.74 6.68
C GLN A 180 -11.19 11.24 6.90
N ILE A 181 -10.34 11.87 6.07
CA ILE A 181 -10.04 13.30 6.10
C ILE A 181 -11.18 14.14 5.48
N LYS A 182 -12.20 13.49 4.90
CA LYS A 182 -13.32 14.10 4.18
C LYS A 182 -12.91 14.87 2.91
N ASP A 183 -11.77 14.50 2.31
CA ASP A 183 -11.36 15.05 1.01
C ASP A 183 -11.97 14.21 -0.12
N LEU A 184 -13.15 14.62 -0.58
CA LEU A 184 -13.87 13.93 -1.65
C LEU A 184 -13.10 13.91 -2.97
N THR A 185 -12.39 14.99 -3.29
CA THR A 185 -11.69 15.15 -4.58
C THR A 185 -10.55 14.13 -4.67
N MET A 186 -9.73 14.04 -3.62
CA MET A 186 -8.64 13.07 -3.57
C MET A 186 -9.14 11.64 -3.36
N ALA A 187 -10.22 11.44 -2.61
CA ALA A 187 -10.86 10.13 -2.47
C ALA A 187 -11.39 9.61 -3.82
N LEU A 188 -12.02 10.47 -4.64
CA LEU A 188 -12.45 10.13 -6.00
C LEU A 188 -11.29 9.80 -6.93
N LYS A 189 -10.22 10.60 -6.87
CA LYS A 189 -9.01 10.38 -7.67
C LYS A 189 -8.37 9.03 -7.34
N THR A 190 -8.17 8.73 -6.06
CA THR A 190 -7.59 7.45 -5.62
C THR A 190 -8.53 6.27 -5.85
N PHE A 191 -9.85 6.47 -5.74
CA PHE A 191 -10.84 5.47 -6.11
C PHE A 191 -10.78 5.13 -7.60
N LYS A 192 -10.60 6.13 -8.46
CA LYS A 192 -10.43 5.93 -9.91
C LYS A 192 -9.22 5.04 -10.21
N ASP A 193 -8.10 5.26 -9.52
CA ASP A 193 -6.90 4.42 -9.65
C ASP A 193 -7.16 2.97 -9.20
N LEU A 194 -7.83 2.78 -8.06
CA LEU A 194 -8.26 1.47 -7.58
C LEU A 194 -9.22 0.78 -8.56
N ALA A 195 -10.17 1.52 -9.11
CA ALA A 195 -11.16 1.00 -10.04
C ALA A 195 -10.53 0.57 -11.37
N PHE A 196 -9.53 1.29 -11.88
CA PHE A 196 -8.75 0.89 -13.04
C PHE A 196 -7.82 -0.30 -12.79
N ALA A 197 -7.32 -0.46 -11.57
CA ALA A 197 -6.56 -1.64 -11.16
C ALA A 197 -7.46 -2.87 -10.99
N SER A 198 -8.71 -2.69 -10.59
CA SER A 198 -9.70 -3.77 -10.52
C SER A 198 -10.11 -4.25 -11.92
N LYS A 199 -10.48 -5.53 -12.05
CA LYS A 199 -11.11 -6.11 -13.27
C LYS A 199 -12.53 -5.55 -13.49
N GLY A 200 -12.71 -4.25 -13.30
CA GLY A 200 -13.92 -3.51 -13.61
C GLY A 200 -14.33 -3.64 -15.07
N LEU A 201 -15.38 -2.92 -15.44
CA LEU A 201 -16.01 -2.81 -16.77
C LEU A 201 -15.06 -2.53 -17.97
N SER A 202 -13.75 -2.48 -17.74
CA SER A 202 -12.69 -2.32 -18.71
C SER A 202 -12.39 -3.62 -19.45
N ASN A 203 -12.48 -3.59 -20.78
CA ASN A 203 -12.14 -4.68 -21.71
C ASN A 203 -10.63 -5.00 -21.77
N ARG A 204 -9.84 -4.71 -20.73
CA ARG A 204 -8.40 -4.97 -20.72
C ARG A 204 -8.15 -6.48 -20.63
N LYS A 205 -7.36 -7.01 -21.57
CA LYS A 205 -7.08 -8.45 -21.69
C LYS A 205 -6.34 -8.95 -20.45
N PRO A 206 -6.72 -10.12 -19.90
CA PRO A 206 -6.06 -10.69 -18.73
C PRO A 206 -4.59 -11.06 -19.00
N LEU A 207 -3.82 -11.03 -17.91
CA LEU A 207 -2.38 -11.29 -17.67
C LEU A 207 -1.76 -12.56 -18.29
N GLY A 208 -2.36 -13.23 -19.27
CA GLY A 208 -1.83 -14.46 -19.88
C GLY A 208 -0.47 -14.27 -20.56
N LEU A 209 -0.28 -13.17 -21.29
CA LEU A 209 1.02 -12.79 -21.87
C LEU A 209 2.05 -12.43 -20.78
N VAL A 210 1.61 -11.75 -19.72
CA VAL A 210 2.50 -11.34 -18.61
C VAL A 210 3.01 -12.56 -17.85
N ARG A 211 2.18 -13.58 -17.62
CA ARG A 211 2.58 -14.83 -16.94
C ARG A 211 3.67 -15.59 -17.69
N LYS A 212 3.59 -15.66 -19.03
CA LYS A 212 4.64 -16.28 -19.84
C LYS A 212 5.96 -15.51 -19.76
N ASN A 213 5.89 -14.17 -19.85
CA ASN A 213 7.08 -13.32 -19.74
C ASN A 213 7.75 -13.42 -18.36
N ILE A 214 6.98 -13.57 -17.27
CA ILE A 214 7.51 -13.80 -15.91
C ILE A 214 8.23 -15.14 -15.82
N ALA A 215 7.59 -16.21 -16.30
CA ALA A 215 8.19 -17.55 -16.24
C ALA A 215 9.52 -17.58 -17.01
N GLN A 216 9.55 -16.95 -18.18
CA GLN A 216 10.77 -16.79 -18.98
C GLN A 216 11.82 -15.93 -18.27
N HIS A 217 11.44 -14.80 -17.66
CA HIS A 217 12.38 -13.95 -16.93
C HIS A 217 12.96 -14.64 -15.69
N ASN A 218 12.14 -15.36 -14.91
CA ASN A 218 12.59 -16.12 -13.76
C ASN A 218 13.49 -17.30 -14.17
N GLN A 219 13.13 -18.01 -15.25
CA GLN A 219 13.97 -19.07 -15.82
C GLN A 219 15.31 -18.50 -16.30
N TRP A 220 15.30 -17.34 -16.97
CA TRP A 220 16.49 -16.62 -17.37
C TRP A 220 17.36 -16.21 -16.17
N ARG A 221 16.77 -15.65 -15.10
CA ARG A 221 17.49 -15.29 -13.87
C ARG A 221 18.16 -16.50 -13.24
N VAL A 222 17.41 -17.58 -13.05
CA VAL A 222 17.92 -18.83 -12.48
C VAL A 222 19.01 -19.41 -13.39
N GLY A 223 18.83 -19.33 -14.70
CA GLY A 223 19.82 -19.71 -15.70
C GLY A 223 21.12 -18.94 -15.57
N ASN A 224 21.06 -17.61 -15.47
CA ASN A 224 22.22 -16.73 -15.33
C ASN A 224 22.95 -16.89 -14.00
N ILE A 225 22.21 -17.06 -12.90
CA ILE A 225 22.81 -17.35 -11.59
C ILE A 225 23.56 -18.69 -11.65
N LYS A 226 22.99 -19.70 -12.31
CA LYS A 226 23.61 -21.02 -12.45
C LYS A 226 24.79 -21.02 -13.41
N SER A 227 24.73 -20.25 -14.50
CA SER A 227 25.78 -20.20 -15.51
C SER A 227 26.90 -19.20 -15.17
N ASN A 228 26.69 -18.34 -14.16
CA ASN A 228 27.55 -17.21 -13.81
C ASN A 228 27.92 -16.31 -15.01
N GLN A 229 27.11 -16.36 -16.07
CA GLN A 229 27.28 -15.54 -17.26
C GLN A 229 26.57 -14.22 -17.00
N TYR A 230 27.31 -13.26 -16.42
CA TYR A 230 26.91 -11.86 -16.44
C TYR A 230 26.89 -11.38 -17.89
N ARG A 231 25.72 -11.47 -18.54
CA ARG A 231 25.50 -10.91 -19.87
C ARG A 231 24.36 -9.91 -19.81
N PHE A 232 24.72 -8.67 -19.49
CA PHE A 232 23.98 -7.52 -19.99
C PHE A 232 24.85 -6.85 -21.04
N ASP A 233 24.40 -6.87 -22.29
CA ASP A 233 24.92 -6.02 -23.38
C ASP A 233 24.49 -4.56 -23.15
N PHE A 234 24.65 -4.04 -21.93
CA PHE A 234 24.45 -2.63 -21.61
C PHE A 234 25.82 -2.05 -21.30
N ILE A 235 26.42 -1.45 -22.33
CA ILE A 235 27.52 -0.52 -22.16
C ILE A 235 26.84 0.82 -21.84
N PRO A 236 26.90 1.33 -20.60
CA PRO A 236 26.33 2.64 -20.30
C PRO A 236 26.95 3.66 -21.26
N THR A 237 26.11 4.30 -22.07
CA THR A 237 26.51 5.32 -23.06
C THR A 237 26.87 6.67 -22.43
N TYR A 238 26.67 6.80 -21.12
CA TYR A 238 27.02 7.99 -20.34
C TYR A 238 28.11 7.65 -19.32
N PRO A 239 29.04 8.57 -19.05
CA PRO A 239 30.07 8.36 -18.04
C PRO A 239 29.40 8.07 -16.71
N LEU A 240 29.88 7.00 -16.05
CA LEU A 240 29.51 6.62 -14.71
C LEU A 240 29.55 7.83 -13.78
N ASP A 241 28.63 7.87 -12.82
CA ASP A 241 28.63 8.87 -11.76
C ASP A 241 30.04 8.96 -11.15
N ILE A 242 30.65 10.15 -11.27
CA ILE A 242 32.05 10.43 -10.90
C ILE A 242 32.32 9.95 -9.47
N HIS A 243 31.30 9.99 -8.62
CA HIS A 243 31.36 9.57 -7.22
C HIS A 243 31.54 8.07 -7.01
N GLN A 244 30.92 7.21 -7.83
CA GLN A 244 31.08 5.75 -7.72
C GLN A 244 32.47 5.29 -8.20
N GLN A 245 33.01 5.95 -9.22
CA GLN A 245 34.39 5.72 -9.66
C GLN A 245 35.40 6.17 -8.61
N LEU A 246 35.20 7.33 -7.98
CA LEU A 246 36.09 7.85 -6.95
C LEU A 246 36.10 6.94 -5.72
N LEU A 247 34.93 6.46 -5.27
CA LEU A 247 34.82 5.54 -4.13
C LEU A 247 35.48 4.18 -4.39
N ALA A 248 35.30 3.62 -5.59
CA ALA A 248 35.96 2.38 -5.99
C ALA A 248 37.50 2.52 -6.03
N GLN A 249 37.99 3.67 -6.51
CA GLN A 249 39.43 4.00 -6.51
C GLN A 249 39.98 4.17 -5.09
N ILE A 250 39.28 4.90 -4.21
CA ILE A 250 39.70 5.11 -2.82
C ILE A 250 39.74 3.79 -2.04
N ARG A 251 38.82 2.87 -2.29
CA ARG A 251 38.69 1.60 -1.56
C ARG A 251 39.44 0.42 -2.21
N GLN A 252 40.08 0.62 -3.36
CA GLN A 252 40.71 -0.44 -4.18
C GLN A 252 39.78 -1.65 -4.43
N SER A 253 38.47 -1.40 -4.48
CA SER A 253 37.46 -2.41 -4.76
C SER A 253 37.02 -2.29 -6.22
N GLY A 254 36.63 -3.41 -6.85
CA GLY A 254 35.94 -3.36 -8.13
C GLY A 254 34.72 -2.44 -8.04
N ILE A 255 34.36 -1.76 -9.14
CA ILE A 255 33.17 -0.91 -9.21
C ILE A 255 31.95 -1.81 -8.95
N TYR A 256 31.49 -1.84 -7.71
CA TYR A 256 30.28 -2.55 -7.34
C TYR A 256 29.11 -1.65 -7.74
N ASN A 257 28.64 -1.84 -8.96
CA ASN A 257 27.40 -1.25 -9.42
C ASN A 257 26.30 -2.32 -9.30
N PRO A 258 25.60 -2.43 -8.16
CA PRO A 258 24.43 -3.29 -8.11
C PRO A 258 23.45 -2.70 -9.12
N VAL A 259 23.19 -3.43 -10.21
CA VAL A 259 22.15 -3.04 -11.15
C VAL A 259 20.83 -3.11 -10.38
N ILE A 260 20.37 -1.95 -9.89
CA ILE A 260 19.05 -1.80 -9.28
C ILE A 260 18.05 -1.92 -10.42
N GLN A 261 17.66 -3.17 -10.73
CA GLN A 261 16.53 -3.42 -11.61
C GLN A 261 15.27 -3.07 -10.85
N TYR A 262 14.76 -1.87 -11.12
CA TYR A 262 13.42 -1.49 -10.77
C TYR A 262 12.45 -2.57 -11.24
N ASN A 263 11.48 -2.86 -10.39
CA ASN A 263 10.43 -3.80 -10.73
C ASN A 263 9.74 -3.32 -12.02
N VAL A 264 9.96 -4.06 -13.12
CA VAL A 264 9.56 -3.68 -14.50
C VAL A 264 8.05 -3.42 -14.62
N TYR A 265 7.29 -3.88 -13.62
CA TYR A 265 5.84 -3.74 -13.55
C TYR A 265 5.38 -2.47 -12.81
N SER A 266 6.24 -1.78 -12.06
CA SER A 266 5.92 -0.57 -11.27
C SER A 266 6.53 0.73 -11.81
N SER A 267 7.45 0.63 -12.76
CA SER A 267 7.99 1.78 -13.48
C SER A 267 6.90 2.46 -14.32
N VAL A 268 6.71 3.76 -14.12
CA VAL A 268 5.92 4.64 -15.01
C VAL A 268 6.55 4.69 -16.42
N ASN A 269 7.85 4.38 -16.51
CA ASN A 269 8.62 4.22 -17.75
C ASN A 269 8.62 2.77 -18.26
N ALA A 270 7.46 2.10 -18.26
CA ALA A 270 7.21 0.91 -19.09
C ALA A 270 7.14 1.26 -20.61
N ASN A 271 8.02 2.16 -21.04
CA ASN A 271 8.31 2.52 -22.43
C ASN A 271 9.32 1.56 -23.05
N SER A 272 9.56 0.38 -22.47
CA SER A 272 10.32 -0.66 -23.17
C SER A 272 9.38 -1.30 -24.19
N PRO A 273 9.58 -1.08 -25.50
CA PRO A 273 8.66 -1.53 -26.52
C PRO A 273 8.88 -3.03 -26.69
N VAL A 274 7.98 -3.84 -26.15
CA VAL A 274 7.77 -5.17 -26.74
C VAL A 274 6.77 -4.94 -27.86
N ASN A 275 7.29 -4.73 -29.08
CA ASN A 275 6.53 -4.45 -30.32
C ASN A 275 5.82 -3.10 -30.36
N GLY A 276 6.55 -1.99 -30.18
CA GLY A 276 6.07 -0.64 -30.53
C GLY A 276 4.86 -0.10 -29.76
N SER A 277 4.45 -0.77 -28.67
CA SER A 277 3.37 -0.30 -27.79
C SER A 277 3.86 -0.28 -26.34
N ALA A 278 3.83 0.89 -25.71
CA ALA A 278 4.09 1.04 -24.29
C ALA A 278 2.97 0.35 -23.51
N ILE A 279 3.24 -0.85 -22.99
CA ILE A 279 2.27 -1.58 -22.17
C ILE A 279 2.60 -1.28 -20.71
N ALA A 280 1.98 -0.22 -20.18
CA ALA A 280 1.88 -0.05 -18.73
C ALA A 280 1.10 -1.26 -18.18
N TYR A 281 1.80 -2.21 -17.56
CA TYR A 281 1.18 -3.39 -16.98
C TYR A 281 0.36 -3.00 -15.76
N THR A 282 -0.91 -2.63 -15.95
CA THR A 282 -1.82 -2.42 -14.83
C THR A 282 -2.10 -3.77 -14.16
N PRO A 283 -1.74 -3.98 -12.88
CA PRO A 283 -2.00 -5.24 -12.21
C PRO A 283 -3.51 -5.41 -12.07
N MET A 284 -4.08 -6.31 -12.88
CA MET A 284 -5.51 -6.61 -12.81
C MET A 284 -5.84 -7.37 -11.53
N LEU A 285 -6.52 -6.71 -10.59
CA LEU A 285 -7.11 -7.36 -9.42
C LEU A 285 -8.33 -8.17 -9.88
N SER A 286 -8.44 -9.41 -9.43
CA SER A 286 -9.38 -10.38 -10.01
C SER A 286 -10.87 -10.09 -9.76
N ARG A 287 -11.19 -9.23 -8.78
CA ARG A 287 -12.54 -8.93 -8.30
C ARG A 287 -12.88 -7.44 -8.42
N LEU A 288 -14.18 -7.16 -8.59
CA LEU A 288 -14.73 -5.83 -8.43
C LEU A 288 -14.54 -5.35 -6.98
N VAL A 289 -14.43 -4.04 -6.80
CA VAL A 289 -14.46 -3.42 -5.47
C VAL A 289 -15.90 -3.41 -4.98
N ASP A 290 -16.15 -3.97 -3.80
CA ASP A 290 -17.46 -3.92 -3.17
C ASP A 290 -17.60 -2.64 -2.32
N SER A 291 -18.83 -2.16 -2.18
CA SER A 291 -19.21 -1.11 -1.24
C SER A 291 -18.82 -1.41 0.21
N THR A 292 -18.79 -2.69 0.60
CA THR A 292 -18.38 -3.12 1.95
C THR A 292 -16.88 -3.02 2.19
N GLU A 293 -16.06 -2.99 1.12
CA GLU A 293 -14.61 -2.85 1.23
C GLU A 293 -14.18 -1.39 1.45
N LEU A 294 -15.09 -0.43 1.21
CA LEU A 294 -14.84 1.00 1.28
C LEU A 294 -15.92 1.73 2.11
N PRO A 295 -16.04 1.43 3.42
CA PRO A 295 -17.12 1.94 4.27
C PRO A 295 -17.06 3.46 4.48
N ARG A 296 -15.87 4.05 4.75
CA ARG A 296 -15.76 5.51 4.95
C ARG A 296 -15.99 6.25 3.66
N PHE A 297 -15.49 5.72 2.54
CA PHE A 297 -15.74 6.30 1.23
C PHE A 297 -17.24 6.31 0.90
N LYS A 298 -17.94 5.20 1.18
CA LYS A 298 -19.40 5.11 1.03
C LYS A 298 -20.12 6.14 1.89
N GLN A 299 -19.74 6.29 3.16
CA GLN A 299 -20.32 7.28 4.07
C GLN A 299 -20.09 8.71 3.57
N LEU A 300 -18.85 9.05 3.18
CA LEU A 300 -18.51 10.35 2.62
C LEU A 300 -19.36 10.67 1.37
N PHE A 301 -19.54 9.68 0.49
CA PHE A 301 -20.40 9.81 -0.69
C PHE A 301 -21.87 10.03 -0.34
N THR A 302 -22.36 9.32 0.67
CA THR A 302 -23.75 9.42 1.12
C THR A 302 -24.01 10.79 1.76
N GLU A 303 -23.08 11.28 2.57
CA GLU A 303 -23.13 12.64 3.12
C GLU A 303 -23.09 13.70 2.02
N TYR A 304 -22.21 13.55 1.02
CA TYR A 304 -22.11 14.47 -0.10
C TYR A 304 -23.41 14.55 -0.92
N ILE A 305 -24.00 13.41 -1.30
CA ILE A 305 -25.27 13.38 -2.03
C ILE A 305 -26.39 14.06 -1.22
N LYS A 306 -26.40 13.84 0.10
CA LYS A 306 -27.39 14.43 0.99
C LYS A 306 -27.22 15.95 1.12
N LEU A 307 -26.00 16.43 1.30
CA LEU A 307 -25.68 17.85 1.51
C LEU A 307 -25.89 18.69 0.25
N GLU A 308 -25.47 18.18 -0.91
CA GLU A 308 -25.62 18.85 -2.20
C GLU A 308 -27.00 18.62 -2.84
N GLU A 309 -27.90 17.93 -2.12
CA GLU A 309 -29.22 17.51 -2.60
C GLU A 309 -29.18 16.91 -4.02
N MET A 310 -28.17 16.10 -4.31
CA MET A 310 -27.93 15.50 -5.63
C MET A 310 -28.91 14.36 -5.92
N TYR A 311 -30.19 14.68 -6.03
CA TYR A 311 -31.28 13.74 -6.35
C TYR A 311 -31.70 13.80 -7.81
N GLU A 312 -31.06 14.65 -8.61
CA GLU A 312 -31.26 14.69 -10.05
C GLU A 312 -30.50 13.55 -10.75
N HIS A 313 -31.25 12.68 -11.42
CA HIS A 313 -30.71 11.54 -12.17
C HIS A 313 -29.56 11.93 -13.12
N HIS A 314 -29.71 13.04 -13.86
CA HIS A 314 -28.71 13.46 -14.84
C HIS A 314 -27.36 13.82 -14.20
N LYS A 315 -27.38 14.53 -13.06
CA LYS A 315 -26.16 14.92 -12.31
C LYS A 315 -25.42 13.68 -11.80
N LEU A 316 -26.14 12.68 -11.30
CA LEU A 316 -25.56 11.41 -10.85
C LEU A 316 -24.89 10.64 -12.00
N ILE A 317 -25.52 10.58 -13.17
CA ILE A 317 -24.94 9.93 -14.35
C ILE A 317 -23.70 10.69 -14.85
N GLN A 318 -23.73 12.03 -14.85
CA GLN A 318 -22.55 12.83 -15.19
C GLN A 318 -21.38 12.55 -14.24
N LEU A 319 -21.63 12.49 -12.93
CA LEU A 319 -20.61 12.17 -11.92
C LEU A 319 -19.97 10.80 -12.13
N ILE A 320 -20.78 9.78 -12.46
CA ILE A 320 -20.29 8.43 -12.80
C ILE A 320 -19.39 8.47 -14.03
N ARG A 321 -19.80 9.19 -15.08
CA ARG A 321 -19.05 9.28 -16.34
C ARG A 321 -17.75 10.06 -16.20
N ALA A 322 -17.73 11.12 -15.40
CA ALA A 322 -16.53 11.95 -15.18
C ALA A 322 -15.41 11.19 -14.42
N ASN A 323 -15.79 10.29 -13.51
CA ASN A 323 -14.84 9.58 -12.66
C ASN A 323 -14.54 8.17 -13.17
N HIS A 324 -15.43 7.21 -12.89
CA HIS A 324 -15.33 5.84 -13.33
C HIS A 324 -16.69 5.14 -13.19
N HIS A 325 -17.04 4.25 -14.13
CA HIS A 325 -18.34 3.59 -14.14
C HIS A 325 -18.63 2.77 -12.88
N SER A 326 -17.63 2.15 -12.26
CA SER A 326 -17.77 1.42 -10.98
C SER A 326 -18.30 2.28 -9.82
N LEU A 327 -18.27 3.62 -9.93
CA LEU A 327 -18.84 4.52 -8.93
C LEU A 327 -20.35 4.30 -8.73
N HIS A 328 -21.05 3.72 -9.72
CA HIS A 328 -22.46 3.35 -9.58
C HIS A 328 -22.73 2.45 -8.37
N ILE A 329 -21.77 1.62 -7.95
CA ILE A 329 -21.90 0.76 -6.76
C ILE A 329 -22.14 1.60 -5.51
N PHE A 330 -21.35 2.67 -5.35
CA PHE A 330 -21.43 3.57 -4.21
C PHE A 330 -22.65 4.47 -4.30
N ILE A 331 -22.97 5.00 -5.49
CA ILE A 331 -24.15 5.86 -5.69
C ILE A 331 -25.45 5.08 -5.43
N VAL A 332 -25.59 3.88 -5.98
CA VAL A 332 -26.78 3.04 -5.74
C VAL A 332 -26.89 2.69 -4.26
N SER A 333 -25.78 2.34 -3.61
CA SER A 333 -25.80 2.04 -2.19
C SER A 333 -26.18 3.25 -1.34
N ALA A 334 -25.64 4.43 -1.63
CA ALA A 334 -25.95 5.67 -0.93
C ALA A 334 -27.43 6.06 -1.10
N LEU A 335 -27.97 5.96 -2.32
CA LEU A 335 -29.38 6.23 -2.59
C LEU A 335 -30.31 5.26 -1.86
N CYS A 336 -29.93 3.99 -1.73
CA CYS A 336 -30.70 3.04 -0.92
C CYS A 336 -30.71 3.43 0.56
N GLU A 337 -29.58 3.87 1.12
CA GLU A 337 -29.53 4.37 2.51
C GLU A 337 -30.36 5.63 2.72
N LEU A 338 -30.45 6.48 1.69
CA LEU A 338 -31.31 7.67 1.67
C LEU A 338 -32.77 7.37 1.27
N GLN A 339 -33.16 6.08 1.19
CA GLN A 339 -34.50 5.61 0.81
C GLN A 339 -34.97 6.06 -0.59
N LYS A 340 -34.05 6.45 -1.48
CA LYS A 340 -34.30 6.87 -2.87
C LYS A 340 -34.21 5.69 -3.84
N HIS A 341 -34.94 4.62 -3.57
CA HIS A 341 -34.86 3.34 -4.28
C HIS A 341 -35.17 3.44 -5.78
N GLU A 342 -36.20 4.21 -6.16
CA GLU A 342 -36.58 4.39 -7.57
C GLU A 342 -35.48 5.11 -8.37
N LEU A 343 -34.87 6.14 -7.78
CA LEU A 343 -33.73 6.84 -8.38
C LEU A 343 -32.51 5.92 -8.50
N ALA A 344 -32.24 5.12 -7.47
CA ALA A 344 -31.17 4.13 -7.49
C ALA A 344 -31.36 3.12 -8.65
N PHE A 345 -32.60 2.67 -8.87
CA PHE A 345 -32.93 1.81 -10.00
C PHE A 345 -32.82 2.53 -11.34
N ALA A 346 -33.26 3.78 -11.44
CA ALA A 346 -33.14 4.59 -12.65
C ALA A 346 -31.67 4.80 -13.06
N VAL A 347 -30.78 5.00 -12.09
CA VAL A 347 -29.32 5.08 -12.33
C VAL A 347 -28.80 3.75 -12.90
N LEU A 348 -29.17 2.60 -12.32
CA LEU A 348 -28.78 1.29 -12.87
C LEU A 348 -29.32 1.06 -14.27
N LYS A 349 -30.58 1.40 -14.55
CA LYS A 349 -31.19 1.30 -15.88
C LYS A 349 -30.41 2.10 -16.93
N SER A 350 -29.90 3.29 -16.59
CA SER A 350 -29.09 4.11 -17.50
C SER A 350 -27.71 3.54 -17.82
N LEU A 351 -27.29 2.50 -17.11
CA LEU A 351 -26.04 1.77 -17.34
C LEU A 351 -26.28 0.45 -18.09
N ALA A 352 -27.47 0.23 -18.67
CA ALA A 352 -27.81 -0.98 -19.40
C ALA A 352 -26.85 -1.33 -20.56
N SER A 353 -26.18 -0.33 -21.15
CA SER A 353 -25.20 -0.52 -22.23
C SER A 353 -24.01 -1.39 -21.82
N TYR A 354 -23.72 -1.53 -20.52
CA TYR A 354 -22.68 -2.42 -20.02
C TYR A 354 -23.11 -3.91 -19.95
N GLY A 355 -24.38 -4.19 -20.20
CA GLY A 355 -24.92 -5.54 -20.37
C GLY A 355 -24.53 -6.50 -19.24
N GLN A 356 -23.95 -7.63 -19.63
CA GLN A 356 -23.56 -8.73 -18.73
C GLN A 356 -22.58 -8.32 -17.62
N LEU A 357 -21.77 -7.29 -17.82
CA LEU A 357 -20.82 -6.84 -16.81
C LEU A 357 -21.55 -6.15 -15.64
N LEU A 358 -22.67 -5.47 -15.93
CA LEU A 358 -23.53 -4.89 -14.90
C LEU A 358 -24.20 -5.97 -14.05
N CYS A 359 -24.54 -7.12 -14.62
CA CYS A 359 -25.12 -8.26 -13.87
C CYS A 359 -24.17 -8.83 -12.80
N LYS A 360 -22.87 -8.55 -12.87
CA LYS A 360 -21.88 -8.95 -11.86
C LYS A 360 -21.68 -7.89 -10.77
N SER A 361 -22.36 -6.74 -10.90
CA SER A 361 -22.22 -5.64 -9.95
C SER A 361 -22.87 -5.99 -8.60
N PRO A 362 -22.20 -5.69 -7.47
CA PRO A 362 -22.80 -5.79 -6.14
C PRO A 362 -23.97 -4.80 -5.94
N ALA A 363 -24.08 -3.75 -6.76
CA ALA A 363 -25.16 -2.76 -6.68
C ALA A 363 -26.56 -3.38 -6.80
N PHE A 364 -26.71 -4.43 -7.62
CA PHE A 364 -27.97 -5.18 -7.71
C PHE A 364 -28.32 -5.89 -6.41
N VAL A 365 -27.33 -6.48 -5.73
CA VAL A 365 -27.55 -7.15 -4.44
C VAL A 365 -28.01 -6.13 -3.41
N THR A 366 -27.34 -4.98 -3.32
CA THR A 366 -27.71 -3.90 -2.39
C THR A 366 -29.15 -3.42 -2.63
N LEU A 367 -29.52 -3.17 -3.89
CA LEU A 367 -30.86 -2.68 -4.23
C LEU A 367 -31.96 -3.74 -4.03
N LEU A 368 -31.67 -5.02 -4.32
CA LEU A 368 -32.61 -6.11 -4.06
C LEU A 368 -32.81 -6.33 -2.56
N GLN A 369 -31.75 -6.22 -1.76
CA GLN A 369 -31.83 -6.32 -0.31
C GLN A 369 -32.66 -5.20 0.31
N SER A 370 -32.45 -3.96 -0.12
CA SER A 370 -33.17 -2.80 0.43
C SER A 370 -34.66 -2.81 0.08
N THR A 371 -35.04 -3.34 -1.08
CA THR A 371 -36.44 -3.39 -1.53
C THR A 371 -37.24 -4.62 -1.06
N LYS A 372 -36.57 -5.68 -0.59
CA LYS A 372 -37.20 -7.00 -0.35
C LYS A 372 -38.29 -6.98 0.73
N ASN A 373 -38.07 -6.26 1.82
CA ASN A 373 -38.92 -6.34 3.02
C ASN A 373 -39.90 -5.16 3.12
N GLU A 374 -39.94 -4.26 2.15
CA GLU A 374 -40.80 -3.08 2.16
C GLU A 374 -42.04 -3.30 1.26
N PRO A 375 -43.26 -3.38 1.81
CA PRO A 375 -44.46 -3.67 1.03
C PRO A 375 -44.71 -2.67 -0.12
N LYS A 376 -44.34 -1.41 0.09
CA LYS A 376 -44.49 -0.33 -0.89
C LYS A 376 -43.53 -0.46 -2.08
N LEU A 377 -42.47 -1.26 -1.96
CA LEU A 377 -41.43 -1.42 -2.98
C LEU A 377 -41.47 -2.78 -3.67
N LEU A 378 -42.48 -3.61 -3.42
CA LEU A 378 -42.59 -4.95 -4.03
C LEU A 378 -42.71 -4.88 -5.56
N SER A 379 -43.40 -3.88 -6.11
CA SER A 379 -43.47 -3.65 -7.56
C SER A 379 -42.09 -3.32 -8.14
N LEU A 380 -41.38 -2.40 -7.50
CA LEU A 380 -40.01 -2.03 -7.86
C LEU A 380 -39.06 -3.24 -7.76
N HIS A 381 -39.20 -4.06 -6.71
CA HIS A 381 -38.42 -5.29 -6.54
C HIS A 381 -38.60 -6.26 -7.72
N ALA A 382 -39.84 -6.47 -8.16
CA ALA A 382 -40.14 -7.30 -9.33
C ALA A 382 -39.58 -6.72 -10.63
N GLU A 383 -39.63 -5.40 -10.80
CA GLU A 383 -39.00 -4.72 -11.95
C GLU A 383 -37.48 -4.88 -11.96
N ILE A 384 -36.81 -4.76 -10.81
CA ILE A 384 -35.36 -4.92 -10.70
C ILE A 384 -34.95 -6.35 -11.13
N ILE A 385 -35.70 -7.36 -10.70
CA ILE A 385 -35.47 -8.75 -11.09
C ILE A 385 -35.67 -8.94 -12.60
N THR A 386 -36.73 -8.34 -13.15
CA THR A 386 -37.02 -8.43 -14.59
C THR A 386 -35.93 -7.76 -15.42
N PHE A 387 -35.47 -6.59 -15.00
CA PHE A 387 -34.35 -5.88 -15.63
C PHE A 387 -33.04 -6.64 -15.51
N TYR A 388 -32.76 -7.25 -14.34
CA TYR A 388 -31.60 -8.12 -14.20
C TYR A 388 -31.67 -9.30 -15.18
N ARG A 389 -32.82 -9.98 -15.28
CA ARG A 389 -33.03 -11.10 -16.20
C ARG A 389 -32.84 -10.69 -17.66
N SER A 390 -33.29 -9.50 -18.06
CA SER A 390 -33.14 -9.03 -19.45
C SER A 390 -31.69 -8.74 -19.83
N LEU A 391 -30.87 -8.28 -18.89
CA LEU A 391 -29.43 -8.12 -19.06
C LEU A 391 -28.67 -9.46 -18.98
N ASN A 392 -29.24 -10.43 -18.27
CA ASN A 392 -28.63 -11.71 -17.95
C ASN A 392 -28.77 -12.74 -19.09
N LYS A 393 -27.85 -12.70 -20.06
CA LYS A 393 -27.75 -13.70 -21.14
C LYS A 393 -27.10 -15.03 -20.67
N GLY A 394 -27.66 -15.66 -19.63
CA GLY A 394 -27.19 -16.96 -19.12
C GLY A 394 -26.02 -16.93 -18.12
N HIS A 395 -25.72 -15.77 -17.51
CA HIS A 395 -24.74 -15.69 -16.44
C HIS A 395 -25.37 -15.97 -15.06
N VAL A 396 -24.58 -16.55 -14.16
CA VAL A 396 -25.00 -16.78 -12.78
C VAL A 396 -24.21 -15.86 -11.86
N ASN A 397 -24.90 -14.86 -11.29
CA ASN A 397 -24.43 -14.17 -10.09
C ASN A 397 -25.09 -14.88 -8.91
N TYR A 398 -24.37 -15.82 -8.26
CA TYR A 398 -24.91 -16.66 -7.18
C TYR A 398 -25.60 -15.87 -6.07
N PRO A 399 -25.03 -14.75 -5.56
CA PRO A 399 -25.73 -13.85 -4.64
C PRO A 399 -27.10 -13.41 -5.14
N ILE A 400 -27.21 -12.97 -6.40
CA ILE A 400 -28.49 -12.50 -6.97
C ILE A 400 -29.44 -13.66 -7.26
N ALA A 401 -28.93 -14.81 -7.73
CA ALA A 401 -29.72 -16.00 -7.98
C ALA A 401 -30.48 -16.46 -6.73
N ALA A 402 -29.88 -16.32 -5.54
CA ALA A 402 -30.54 -16.62 -4.27
C ALA A 402 -31.77 -15.73 -3.97
N TYR A 403 -31.86 -14.53 -4.55
CA TYR A 403 -33.05 -13.68 -4.47
C TYR A 403 -34.09 -14.05 -5.53
N ILE A 404 -33.63 -14.44 -6.73
CA ILE A 404 -34.52 -14.77 -7.86
C ILE A 404 -35.25 -16.10 -7.63
N HIS A 405 -34.62 -17.09 -7.00
CA HIS A 405 -35.21 -18.41 -6.74
C HIS A 405 -36.13 -18.46 -5.51
N LYS A 406 -36.30 -17.35 -4.77
CA LYS A 406 -37.14 -17.29 -3.54
C LYS A 406 -38.53 -16.70 -3.75
N ILE A 407 -38.92 -16.39 -4.99
CA ILE A 407 -40.25 -15.91 -5.31
C ILE A 407 -41.03 -17.09 -5.90
N PRO A 408 -42.05 -17.63 -5.20
CA PRO A 408 -42.96 -18.59 -5.82
C PRO A 408 -43.69 -17.85 -6.95
N VAL A 409 -43.71 -18.48 -8.13
CA VAL A 409 -44.49 -18.03 -9.30
C VAL A 409 -45.97 -17.95 -8.94
#